data_AF-A0A6G1RB35-F1
#
_entry.id   AF-A0A6G1RB35-F1
#
_cell.length_a   1.000
_cell.length_b   1.000
_cell.length_c   1.000
_cell.angle_alpha   90.00
_cell.angle_beta   90.00
_cell.angle_gamma   90.00
#
_symmetry.space_group_name_H-M   'P 1'
#
loop_
_entity.id
_entity.type
_entity.pdbx_description
1 polymer ?
#
loop_
_entity_poly.entity_id
_entity_poly.type
_entity_poly.pdbx_seq_one_letter_code
_entity_poly.pdbx_strand_id
1 'polypeptide(L)'
;QDRLLWLHSIFALIYFILTILCMAHHSVHLEYRENEKVARTLMVTHIPKEITDPSLIIKHFHEAYPSCTVTNVQFCFDVRKLMKLDVERRKAMKGRLYFTTKAQKEGKIMIKTHPCARIFCCRFCGFEQVDAEQYYGELEEKLTDEFNA
;
A
#
# COMPACT_ATOMS: atom_id res chain seq x y z
N GLN A 1 -50.38 12.45 -6.96
CA GLN A 1 -49.15 11.74 -7.36
C GLN A 1 -48.36 12.51 -8.41
N ASP A 2 -49.02 13.05 -9.45
CA ASP A 2 -48.36 13.58 -10.65
C ASP A 2 -47.44 14.77 -10.39
N ARG A 3 -47.81 15.68 -9.47
CA ARG A 3 -46.97 16.84 -9.14
C ARG A 3 -45.62 16.47 -8.53
N LEU A 4 -45.56 15.41 -7.72
CA LEU A 4 -44.29 14.93 -7.15
C LEU A 4 -43.43 14.25 -8.20
N LEU A 5 -44.06 13.52 -9.13
CA LEU A 5 -43.36 12.89 -10.24
C LEU A 5 -42.76 13.94 -11.19
N TRP A 6 -43.54 14.96 -11.57
CA TRP A 6 -43.07 16.07 -12.39
C TRP A 6 -41.95 16.86 -11.72
N LEU A 7 -42.07 17.13 -10.41
CA LEU A 7 -41.03 17.79 -9.63
C LEU A 7 -39.72 16.98 -9.64
N HIS A 8 -39.82 15.67 -9.38
CA HIS A 8 -38.67 14.76 -9.43
C HIS A 8 -38.03 14.70 -10.82
N SER A 9 -38.83 14.62 -11.89
CA SER A 9 -38.33 14.61 -13.27
C SER A 9 -37.60 15.90 -13.64
N ILE A 10 -38.10 17.06 -13.20
CA ILE A 10 -37.43 18.35 -13.44
C ILE A 10 -36.10 18.42 -12.68
N PHE A 11 -36.08 18.04 -11.39
CA PHE A 11 -34.83 17.99 -10.62
C PHE A 11 -33.83 17.00 -11.20
N ALA A 12 -34.29 15.84 -11.67
CA ALA A 12 -33.44 14.85 -12.33
C ALA A 12 -32.80 15.41 -13.62
N LEU A 13 -33.56 16.14 -14.44
CA LEU A 13 -33.04 16.77 -15.65
C LEU A 13 -32.01 17.87 -15.33
N ILE A 14 -32.29 18.71 -14.33
CA ILE A 14 -31.35 19.75 -13.89
C ILE A 14 -30.05 19.11 -13.39
N TYR A 15 -30.15 18.09 -12.54
CA TYR A 15 -28.98 17.38 -12.01
C TYR A 15 -28.17 16.69 -13.12
N PHE A 16 -28.84 16.12 -14.12
CA PHE A 16 -28.20 15.52 -15.29
C PHE A 16 -27.40 16.56 -16.09
N ILE A 17 -27.99 17.73 -16.37
CA ILE A 17 -27.30 18.83 -17.08
C ILE A 17 -26.11 19.32 -16.26
N LEU A 18 -26.27 19.55 -14.96
CA LEU A 18 -25.18 19.96 -14.07
C LEU A 18 -24.04 18.94 -14.05
N THR A 19 -24.37 17.64 -14.01
CA THR A 19 -23.36 16.57 -14.03
C THR A 19 -22.60 16.55 -15.35
N ILE A 20 -23.27 16.71 -16.50
CA ILE A 20 -22.60 16.81 -17.81
C ILE A 20 -21.68 18.03 -17.85
N LEU A 21 -22.15 19.19 -17.39
CA LEU A 21 -21.33 20.41 -17.39
C LEU A 21 -20.11 20.27 -16.47
N CYS A 22 -20.29 19.72 -15.27
CA CYS A 22 -19.20 19.43 -14.36
C CYS A 22 -18.20 18.44 -14.99
N MET A 23 -18.68 17.33 -15.55
CA MET A 23 -17.82 16.34 -16.21
C MET A 23 -17.09 16.95 -17.39
N ALA A 24 -17.75 17.71 -18.26
CA ALA A 24 -17.11 18.37 -19.40
C ALA A 24 -16.05 19.38 -18.95
N HIS A 25 -16.37 20.22 -17.96
CA HIS A 25 -15.42 21.19 -17.40
C HIS A 25 -14.21 20.52 -16.76
N HIS A 26 -14.43 19.45 -15.98
CA HIS A 26 -13.36 18.69 -15.35
C HIS A 26 -12.56 17.85 -16.35
N SER A 27 -13.18 17.33 -17.41
CA SER A 27 -12.51 16.61 -18.48
C SER A 27 -11.61 17.52 -19.32
N VAL A 28 -11.96 18.80 -19.48
CA VAL A 28 -11.09 19.80 -20.10
C VAL A 28 -9.89 20.15 -19.20
N HIS A 29 -10.07 20.09 -17.88
CA HIS A 29 -9.02 20.29 -16.88
C HIS A 29 -8.26 19.00 -16.52
N LEU A 30 -8.61 17.86 -17.10
CA LEU A 30 -7.69 16.73 -17.15
C LEU A 30 -6.56 17.21 -18.05
N GLU A 31 -5.54 17.82 -17.43
CA GLU A 31 -4.28 18.10 -18.10
C GLU A 31 -3.87 16.81 -18.79
N TYR A 32 -4.02 16.77 -20.12
CA TYR A 32 -3.34 15.80 -20.93
C TYR A 32 -1.87 16.12 -20.70
N ARG A 33 -1.27 15.45 -19.71
CA ARG A 33 0.11 15.64 -19.31
C ARG A 33 0.95 15.18 -20.48
N GLU A 34 1.22 16.11 -21.39
CA GLU A 34 2.17 15.93 -22.47
C GLU A 34 3.56 15.55 -21.91
N ASN A 35 3.80 15.77 -20.62
CA ASN A 35 4.91 15.23 -19.84
C ASN A 35 5.01 13.70 -19.76
N GLU A 36 3.96 12.95 -20.16
CA GLU A 36 4.03 11.50 -20.35
C GLU A 36 4.82 11.12 -21.63
N LYS A 37 5.17 12.10 -22.49
CA LYS A 37 5.99 11.91 -23.69
C LYS A 37 7.41 11.38 -23.45
N VAL A 38 7.83 11.04 -22.23
CA VAL A 38 9.15 10.43 -21.99
C VAL A 38 9.15 9.34 -20.92
N ALA A 39 8.04 8.62 -20.71
CA ALA A 39 8.16 7.33 -20.05
C ALA A 39 8.87 6.35 -21.00
N ARG A 40 10.21 6.36 -21.01
CA ARG A 40 11.07 5.43 -21.78
C ARG A 40 11.09 4.02 -21.17
N THR A 41 10.18 3.74 -20.23
CA THR A 41 10.07 2.48 -19.50
C THR A 41 8.70 1.88 -19.78
N LEU A 42 8.69 0.68 -20.31
CA LEU A 42 7.46 -0.07 -20.60
C LEU A 42 7.28 -1.18 -19.57
N MET A 43 6.06 -1.32 -19.05
CA MET A 43 5.68 -2.49 -18.27
C MET A 43 5.17 -3.57 -19.23
N VAL A 44 5.93 -4.64 -19.37
CA VAL A 44 5.55 -5.81 -20.18
C VAL A 44 4.98 -6.87 -19.25
N THR A 45 3.82 -7.42 -19.59
CA THR A 45 3.16 -8.47 -18.81
C THR A 45 3.12 -9.77 -19.60
N HIS A 46 2.76 -10.88 -18.94
CA HIS A 46 2.64 -12.21 -19.57
C HIS A 46 3.95 -12.77 -20.17
N ILE A 47 5.10 -12.43 -19.57
CA ILE A 47 6.38 -13.07 -19.92
C ILE A 47 6.38 -14.50 -19.34
N PRO A 48 6.76 -15.53 -20.13
CA PRO A 48 6.93 -16.89 -19.65
C PRO A 48 7.88 -16.96 -18.45
N LYS A 49 7.51 -17.73 -17.40
CA LYS A 49 8.25 -17.77 -16.12
C LYS A 49 9.62 -18.43 -16.23
N GLU A 50 9.84 -19.17 -17.29
CA GLU A 50 11.08 -19.85 -17.62
C GLU A 50 12.16 -18.85 -18.07
N ILE A 51 11.76 -17.65 -18.51
CA ILE A 51 12.67 -16.58 -18.91
C ILE A 51 13.10 -15.81 -17.67
N THR A 52 14.27 -16.16 -17.14
CA THR A 52 14.88 -15.46 -16.00
C THR A 52 16.04 -14.56 -16.41
N ASP A 53 16.53 -14.69 -17.64
CA ASP A 53 17.65 -13.90 -18.15
C ASP A 53 17.15 -12.67 -18.91
N PRO A 54 17.51 -11.45 -18.47
CA PRO A 54 17.21 -10.20 -19.16
C PRO A 54 17.67 -10.17 -20.62
N SER A 55 18.75 -10.90 -20.95
CA SER A 55 19.34 -10.89 -22.29
C SER A 55 18.39 -11.43 -23.37
N LEU A 56 17.55 -12.41 -23.03
CA LEU A 56 16.54 -12.95 -23.95
C LEU A 56 15.47 -11.92 -24.29
N ILE A 57 15.07 -11.09 -23.32
CA ILE A 57 14.10 -10.01 -23.54
C ILE A 57 14.71 -8.95 -24.44
N ILE A 58 15.95 -8.54 -24.17
CA ILE A 58 16.68 -7.57 -25.01
C ILE A 58 16.77 -8.08 -26.45
N LYS A 59 17.18 -9.34 -26.62
CA LYS A 59 17.28 -9.97 -27.94
C LYS A 59 15.94 -9.99 -28.67
N HIS A 60 14.86 -10.39 -28.00
CA HIS A 60 13.52 -10.40 -28.58
C HIS A 60 13.10 -9.02 -29.10
N PHE A 61 13.31 -7.97 -28.30
CA PHE A 61 13.00 -6.60 -28.72
C PHE A 61 13.87 -6.13 -29.88
N HIS A 62 15.15 -6.50 -29.90
CA HIS A 62 16.05 -6.14 -31.00
C HIS A 62 15.70 -6.87 -32.31
N GLU A 63 15.27 -8.14 -32.24
CA GLU A 63 14.81 -8.91 -33.40
C GLU A 63 13.48 -8.37 -33.96
N ALA A 64 12.53 -8.04 -33.09
CA ALA A 64 11.22 -7.53 -33.49
C ALA A 64 11.24 -6.05 -33.89
N TYR A 65 12.10 -5.24 -33.26
CA TYR A 65 12.18 -3.79 -33.43
C TYR A 65 13.64 -3.31 -33.53
N PRO A 66 14.29 -3.46 -34.70
CA PRO A 66 15.72 -3.16 -34.86
C PRO A 66 16.13 -1.70 -34.57
N SER A 67 15.19 -0.76 -34.65
CA SER A 67 15.42 0.66 -34.32
C SER A 67 15.24 1.00 -32.84
N CYS A 68 14.89 0.03 -32.00
CA CYS A 68 14.65 0.22 -30.57
C CYS A 68 15.90 -0.15 -29.74
N THR A 69 16.40 0.81 -28.95
CA THR A 69 17.49 0.55 -28.00
C THR A 69 16.93 0.26 -26.61
N VAL A 70 17.00 -1.01 -26.18
CA VAL A 70 16.64 -1.41 -24.82
C VAL A 70 17.80 -1.09 -23.87
N THR A 71 17.57 -0.19 -22.93
CA THR A 71 18.63 0.27 -21.99
C THR A 71 18.75 -0.61 -20.75
N ASN A 72 17.63 -1.12 -20.22
CA ASN A 72 17.59 -1.93 -19.02
C ASN A 72 16.31 -2.78 -19.01
N VAL A 73 16.41 -3.99 -18.43
CA VAL A 73 15.28 -4.88 -18.20
C VAL A 73 15.29 -5.27 -16.72
N GLN A 74 14.16 -5.06 -16.06
CA GLN A 74 13.97 -5.38 -14.65
C GLN A 74 12.75 -6.30 -14.51
N PHE A 75 12.96 -7.47 -13.90
CA PHE A 75 11.86 -8.38 -13.60
C PHE A 75 11.11 -7.91 -12.35
N CYS A 76 9.78 -7.94 -12.42
CA CYS A 76 8.92 -7.66 -11.29
C CYS A 76 8.60 -8.94 -10.52
N PHE A 77 8.94 -8.96 -9.23
CA PHE A 77 8.66 -10.09 -8.34
C PHE A 77 7.50 -9.77 -7.39
N ASP A 78 6.80 -10.81 -6.95
CA ASP A 78 5.76 -10.66 -5.92
C ASP A 78 6.40 -10.46 -4.54
N VAL A 79 6.53 -9.20 -4.16
CA VAL A 79 7.11 -8.78 -2.87
C VAL A 79 6.06 -8.46 -1.81
N ARG A 80 4.78 -8.83 -2.01
CA ARG A 80 3.69 -8.45 -1.09
C ARG A 80 3.92 -8.93 0.35
N LYS A 81 4.44 -10.15 0.52
CA LYS A 81 4.79 -10.70 1.85
C LYS A 81 5.90 -9.89 2.50
N LEU A 82 6.98 -9.61 1.77
CA LEU A 82 8.11 -8.82 2.26
C LEU A 82 7.69 -7.41 2.65
N MET A 83 6.87 -6.74 1.83
CA MET A 83 6.34 -5.42 2.15
C MET A 83 5.49 -5.43 3.44
N LYS A 84 4.63 -6.45 3.60
CA LYS A 84 3.84 -6.61 4.83
C LYS A 84 4.72 -6.81 6.06
N LEU A 85 5.73 -7.68 5.96
CA LEU A 85 6.67 -7.93 7.05
C LEU A 85 7.48 -6.69 7.42
N ASP A 86 7.98 -5.92 6.44
CA ASP A 86 8.72 -4.69 6.70
C ASP A 86 7.83 -3.64 7.40
N VAL A 87 6.56 -3.53 7.02
CA VAL A 87 5.60 -2.64 7.70
C VAL A 87 5.40 -3.05 9.16
N GLU A 88 5.18 -4.34 9.44
CA GLU A 88 4.99 -4.82 10.82
C GLU A 88 6.28 -4.67 11.64
N ARG A 89 7.45 -4.97 11.06
CA ARG A 89 8.76 -4.80 11.69
C ARG A 89 8.99 -3.34 12.09
N ARG A 90 8.70 -2.39 11.19
CA ARG A 90 8.80 -0.94 11.50
C ARG A 90 7.83 -0.50 12.59
N LYS A 91 6.63 -1.10 12.68
CA LYS A 91 5.70 -0.82 13.78
C LYS A 91 6.26 -1.34 15.12
N ALA A 92 6.83 -2.54 15.13
CA ALA A 92 7.47 -3.11 16.31
C ALA A 92 8.65 -2.25 16.77
N MET A 93 9.54 -1.85 15.85
CA MET A 93 10.66 -0.94 16.11
C MET A 93 10.21 0.38 16.74
N LYS A 94 9.16 1.01 16.19
CA LYS A 94 8.58 2.24 16.77
C LYS A 94 8.03 2.01 18.16
N GLY A 95 7.37 0.86 18.39
CA GLY A 95 6.87 0.44 19.69
C GLY A 95 8.02 0.33 20.70
N ARG A 96 9.08 -0.39 20.36
CA ARG A 96 10.29 -0.54 21.20
C ARG A 96 10.87 0.82 21.54
N LEU A 97 11.18 1.65 20.55
CA LEU A 97 11.77 2.97 20.77
C LEU A 97 10.91 3.86 21.68
N TYR A 98 9.59 3.83 21.51
CA TYR A 98 8.65 4.55 22.36
C TYR A 98 8.72 4.06 23.82
N PHE A 99 8.66 2.75 24.05
CA PHE A 99 8.65 2.19 25.39
C PHE A 99 10.02 2.27 26.08
N THR A 100 11.13 2.13 25.35
CA THR A 100 12.48 2.43 25.87
C THR A 100 12.56 3.87 26.37
N THR A 101 12.13 4.84 25.55
CA THR A 101 12.18 6.28 25.92
C THR A 101 11.29 6.57 27.12
N LYS A 102 10.13 5.92 27.21
CA LYS A 102 9.20 6.08 28.33
C LYS A 102 9.73 5.42 29.60
N ALA A 103 10.33 4.24 29.48
CA ALA A 103 10.86 3.49 30.61
C ALA A 103 12.05 4.19 31.27
N GLN A 104 12.85 4.92 30.49
CA GLN A 104 13.91 5.78 31.03
C GLN A 104 13.38 6.90 31.96
N LYS A 105 12.13 7.36 31.75
CA LYS A 105 11.53 8.46 32.52
C LYS A 105 10.65 7.97 33.67
N GLU A 106 9.88 6.92 33.43
CA GLU A 106 8.80 6.46 34.32
C GLU A 106 9.09 5.09 34.96
N GLY A 107 10.20 4.44 34.59
CA GLY A 107 10.48 3.05 34.95
C GLY A 107 9.76 2.06 34.03
N LYS A 108 9.89 0.76 34.32
CA LYS A 108 9.35 -0.32 33.46
C LYS A 108 7.86 -0.15 33.19
N ILE A 109 7.47 -0.23 31.92
CA ILE A 109 6.09 -0.06 31.48
C ILE A 109 5.50 -1.43 31.16
N MET A 110 4.46 -1.82 31.89
CA MET A 110 3.75 -3.07 31.68
C MET A 110 2.58 -2.87 30.72
N ILE A 111 2.45 -3.74 29.71
CA ILE A 111 1.34 -3.70 28.74
C ILE A 111 0.62 -5.04 28.67
N LYS A 112 -0.66 -4.98 28.24
CA LYS A 112 -1.46 -6.16 27.90
C LYS A 112 -1.46 -6.33 26.39
N THR A 113 -1.00 -7.48 25.90
CA THR A 113 -0.83 -7.76 24.47
C THR A 113 -2.09 -8.34 23.83
N HIS A 114 -2.97 -8.94 24.63
CA HIS A 114 -4.16 -9.63 24.14
C HIS A 114 -5.13 -8.66 23.43
N PRO A 115 -5.60 -8.96 22.20
CA PRO A 115 -6.48 -8.07 21.44
C PRO A 115 -7.76 -7.65 22.20
N CYS A 116 -8.36 -8.57 22.96
CA CYS A 116 -9.53 -8.26 23.78
C CYS A 116 -9.24 -7.25 24.91
N ALA A 117 -7.99 -7.13 25.37
CA ALA A 117 -7.59 -6.11 26.33
C ALA A 117 -7.68 -4.69 25.72
N ARG A 118 -7.50 -4.57 24.40
CA ARG A 118 -7.54 -3.30 23.67
C ARG A 118 -8.96 -2.87 23.28
N ILE A 119 -9.87 -3.83 23.10
CA ILE A 119 -11.24 -3.59 22.62
C ILE A 119 -12.22 -3.48 23.79
N PHE A 120 -12.15 -4.40 24.75
CA PHE A 120 -13.18 -4.52 25.79
C PHE A 120 -12.82 -3.86 27.12
N CYS A 121 -11.65 -3.22 27.25
CA CYS A 121 -11.16 -2.60 28.49
C CYS A 121 -11.40 -3.48 29.74
N CYS A 122 -11.43 -4.80 29.58
CA CYS A 122 -11.90 -5.72 30.60
C CYS A 122 -10.87 -5.79 31.73
N ARG A 123 -11.22 -5.22 32.88
CA ARG A 123 -10.35 -5.23 34.07
C ARG A 123 -10.29 -6.60 34.74
N PHE A 124 -11.33 -7.42 34.60
CA PHE A 124 -11.49 -8.70 35.30
C PHE A 124 -10.89 -9.90 34.53
N CYS A 125 -10.55 -9.70 33.26
CA CYS A 125 -10.18 -10.79 32.34
C CYS A 125 -8.75 -11.35 32.58
N GLY A 126 -8.03 -10.92 33.62
CA GLY A 126 -6.77 -11.53 34.04
C GLY A 126 -5.65 -11.55 33.00
N PHE A 127 -5.72 -10.74 31.94
CA PHE A 127 -4.72 -10.76 30.86
C PHE A 127 -3.31 -10.53 31.38
N GLU A 128 -2.39 -11.39 30.94
CA GLU A 128 -0.98 -11.32 31.25
C GLU A 128 -0.42 -9.93 30.88
N GLN A 129 0.38 -9.40 31.81
CA GLN A 129 1.08 -8.14 31.63
C GLN A 129 2.56 -8.44 31.42
N VAL A 130 3.11 -7.92 30.33
CA VAL A 130 4.51 -8.10 29.96
C VAL A 130 5.21 -6.76 29.88
N ASP A 131 6.54 -6.78 30.04
CA ASP A 131 7.36 -5.59 29.84
C ASP A 131 7.27 -5.15 28.38
N ALA A 132 6.89 -3.90 28.16
CA ALA A 132 6.59 -3.39 26.82
C ALA A 132 7.86 -3.27 25.96
N GLU A 133 8.98 -2.85 26.54
CA GLU A 133 10.24 -2.72 25.82
C GLU A 133 10.73 -4.09 25.36
N GLN A 134 10.73 -5.09 26.25
CA GLN A 134 11.10 -6.46 25.93
C GLN A 134 10.16 -7.05 24.86
N TYR A 135 8.84 -6.92 25.03
CA TYR A 135 7.87 -7.45 24.07
C TYR A 135 8.07 -6.90 22.65
N TYR A 136 8.21 -5.58 22.50
CA TYR A 136 8.41 -5.00 21.17
C TYR A 136 9.80 -5.30 20.59
N GLY A 137 10.81 -5.54 21.43
CA GLY A 137 12.12 -6.03 20.99
C GLY A 137 12.08 -7.45 20.43
N GLU A 138 11.50 -8.40 21.17
CA GLU A 138 11.32 -9.77 20.70
C GLU A 138 10.45 -9.83 19.44
N LEU A 139 9.41 -8.98 19.35
CA LEU A 139 8.56 -8.89 18.16
C LEU A 139 9.32 -8.34 16.95
N GLU A 140 10.16 -7.32 17.13
CA GLU A 140 11.00 -6.77 16.07
C GLU A 140 12.02 -7.80 15.56
N GLU A 141 12.66 -8.54 16.47
CA GLU A 141 13.61 -9.62 16.16
C GLU A 141 12.92 -10.73 15.36
N LYS A 142 11.80 -11.26 15.86
CA LYS A 142 11.02 -12.30 15.16
C LYS A 142 10.60 -11.88 13.75
N LEU A 143 10.16 -10.63 13.58
CA LEU A 143 9.77 -10.10 12.27
C LEU A 143 10.98 -9.87 11.36
N THR A 144 12.16 -9.62 11.92
CA THR A 144 13.41 -9.51 11.17
C THR A 144 13.87 -10.89 10.69
N ASP A 145 13.77 -11.91 11.53
CA ASP A 145 14.07 -13.30 11.16
C ASP A 145 13.12 -13.80 10.07
N GLU A 146 11.81 -13.55 10.20
CA GLU A 146 10.83 -13.93 9.17
C GLU A 146 11.03 -13.15 7.85
N PHE A 147 11.55 -11.93 7.91
CA PHE A 147 11.89 -11.15 6.70
C PHE A 147 13.12 -11.69 5.98
N ASN A 148 14.09 -12.26 6.73
CA ASN A 148 15.33 -12.80 6.19
C ASN A 148 15.27 -14.29 5.81
N ALA A 149 14.22 -15.01 6.25
CA ALA A 149 13.97 -16.42 5.96
C ALA A 149 13.44 -16.65 4.53
#